data_AF-A0A7X8YUR7-F1
#
_entry.id   AF-A0A7X8YUR7-F1
#
_cell.length_a   1.000
_cell.length_b   1.000
_cell.length_c   1.000
_cell.angle_alpha   90.00
_cell.angle_beta   90.00
_cell.angle_gamma   90.00
#
_symmetry.space_group_name_H-M   'P 1'
#
loop_
_entity.id
_entity.type
_entity.pdbx_description
1 polymer ?
#
loop_
_entity_poly.entity_id
_entity_poly.type
_entity_poly.pdbx_seq_one_letter_code
_entity_poly.pdbx_strand_id
1 'polypeptide(L)'
;MPLFILILILLILFGARTLPRMGQALGEKARKPVRQARWMMAWASGTEEEALAAEREYGRECAREFAAQFPGGASEGDRELVESIGAKLADAVGDGRRRFSFGAVRGPVANAYALPGGFVFITAPLLDLCERRRDEIAFFLAHEIGHVIRGHARDQLTAGALINAVARRLSGVGLLLREALAKGYSRSLELEADREAVRLVRGAGFDPGAARSALGRLAGVAPDNSGLAEYFSTHPALDERIRALEV
;
A
#
# COMPACT_ATOMS: atom_id res chain seq x y z
N MET A 1 47.76 12.34 7.50
CA MET A 1 48.05 10.96 7.07
C MET A 1 47.50 10.78 5.67
N PRO A 2 48.29 10.34 4.68
CA PRO A 2 47.82 10.22 3.30
C PRO A 2 46.69 9.19 3.25
N LEU A 3 45.57 9.55 2.60
CA LEU A 3 44.33 8.77 2.46
C LEU A 3 44.57 7.30 2.05
N PHE A 4 45.66 7.06 1.34
CA PHE A 4 46.12 5.74 0.90
C PHE A 4 46.43 4.77 2.05
N ILE A 5 47.06 5.25 3.15
CA ILE A 5 47.40 4.41 4.30
C ILE A 5 46.12 3.99 5.05
N LEU A 6 45.13 4.88 5.15
CA LEU A 6 43.84 4.58 5.77
C LEU A 6 43.06 3.53 4.97
N ILE A 7 43.06 3.64 3.63
CA ILE A 7 42.41 2.67 2.74
C ILE A 7 43.12 1.30 2.84
N LEU A 8 44.45 1.27 2.90
CA LEU A 8 45.22 0.04 3.04
C LEU A 8 44.97 -0.66 4.39
N ILE A 9 44.92 0.09 5.49
CA ILE A 9 44.57 -0.44 6.82
C ILE A 9 43.14 -1.00 6.84
N LEU A 10 42.18 -0.28 6.23
CA LEU A 10 40.79 -0.73 6.13
C LEU A 10 40.66 -2.01 5.27
N LEU A 11 41.41 -2.12 4.16
CA LEU A 11 41.44 -3.32 3.32
C LEU A 11 42.04 -4.54 4.05
N ILE A 12 43.06 -4.33 4.89
CA ILE A 12 43.68 -5.38 5.70
C ILE A 12 42.74 -5.86 6.82
N LEU A 13 42.07 -4.92 7.51
CA LEU A 13 41.21 -5.25 8.66
C LEU A 13 39.86 -5.86 8.26
N PHE A 14 39.27 -5.42 7.15
CA PHE A 14 37.91 -5.82 6.77
C PHE A 14 37.85 -6.72 5.53
N GLY A 15 38.92 -6.76 4.72
CA GLY A 15 38.99 -7.53 3.47
C GLY A 15 38.37 -6.79 2.27
N ALA A 16 38.93 -7.01 1.08
CA ALA A 16 38.56 -6.26 -0.14
C ALA A 16 37.09 -6.41 -0.58
N ARG A 17 36.36 -7.42 -0.07
CA ARG A 17 34.93 -7.65 -0.39
C ARG A 17 33.95 -6.91 0.53
N THR A 18 34.37 -6.47 1.71
CA THR A 18 33.50 -5.80 2.69
C THR A 18 33.53 -4.28 2.56
N LEU A 19 34.68 -3.68 2.19
CA LEU A 19 34.79 -2.23 1.97
C LEU A 19 33.79 -1.69 0.94
N PRO A 20 33.61 -2.32 -0.24
CA PRO A 20 32.62 -1.88 -1.21
C PRO A 20 31.18 -1.98 -0.67
N ARG A 21 30.87 -3.03 0.10
CA ARG A 21 29.54 -3.21 0.73
C ARG A 21 29.30 -2.18 1.83
N MET A 22 30.31 -1.86 2.63
CA MET A 22 30.23 -0.81 3.66
C MET A 22 30.11 0.57 3.02
N GLY A 23 30.85 0.85 1.94
CA GLY A 23 30.73 2.09 1.17
C GLY A 23 29.36 2.24 0.50
N GLN A 24 28.81 1.16 -0.05
CA GLN A 24 27.45 1.13 -0.58
C GLN A 24 26.41 1.36 0.53
N ALA A 25 26.51 0.66 1.66
CA ALA A 25 25.57 0.82 2.78
C ALA A 25 25.66 2.22 3.42
N LEU A 26 26.86 2.80 3.56
CA LEU A 26 27.06 4.17 4.02
C LEU A 26 26.51 5.18 3.00
N GLY A 27 26.73 4.94 1.70
CA GLY A 27 26.16 5.74 0.62
C GLY A 27 24.63 5.70 0.58
N GLU A 28 24.01 4.52 0.77
CA GLU A 28 22.56 4.36 0.86
C GLU A 28 21.98 5.07 2.10
N LYS A 29 22.62 4.93 3.27
CA LYS A 29 22.22 5.64 4.50
C LYS A 29 22.31 7.16 4.34
N ALA A 30 23.34 7.68 3.67
CA ALA A 30 23.49 9.12 3.42
C ALA A 30 22.51 9.65 2.37
N ARG A 31 22.06 8.81 1.42
CA ARG A 31 21.10 9.19 0.36
C ARG A 31 19.65 9.24 0.84
N LYS A 32 19.26 8.47 1.87
CA LYS A 32 17.88 8.42 2.37
C LYS A 32 17.36 9.76 2.89
N PRO A 33 18.09 10.52 3.74
CA PRO A 33 17.66 11.85 4.19
C PRO A 33 17.52 12.86 3.04
N VAL A 34 18.44 12.82 2.06
CA VAL A 34 18.41 13.71 0.89
C VAL A 34 17.19 13.43 0.02
N ARG A 35 16.86 12.16 -0.24
CA ARG A 35 15.65 11.76 -0.98
C ARG A 35 14.38 12.18 -0.25
N GLN A 36 14.32 11.98 1.07
CA GLN A 36 13.19 12.40 1.89
C GLN A 36 12.97 13.92 1.84
N ALA A 37 14.03 14.72 1.96
CA ALA A 37 13.95 16.17 1.82
C ALA A 37 13.43 16.59 0.44
N ARG A 38 13.87 15.91 -0.63
CA ARG A 38 13.40 16.16 -2.00
C ARG A 38 11.90 15.89 -2.15
N TRP A 39 11.39 14.78 -1.59
CA TRP A 39 9.95 14.50 -1.63
C TRP A 39 9.13 15.54 -0.88
N MET A 40 9.59 15.95 0.30
CA MET A 40 8.91 16.98 1.08
C MET A 40 8.85 18.32 0.33
N MET A 41 9.94 18.72 -0.35
CA MET A 41 9.94 19.92 -1.18
C MET A 41 9.00 19.79 -2.38
N ALA A 42 8.97 18.62 -3.05
CA ALA A 42 8.05 18.39 -4.15
C ALA A 42 6.58 18.47 -3.71
N TRP A 43 6.23 17.94 -2.54
CA TRP A 43 4.87 18.05 -1.99
C TRP A 43 4.51 19.46 -1.51
N ALA A 44 5.48 20.24 -1.03
CA ALA A 44 5.24 21.58 -0.48
C ALA A 44 5.21 22.68 -1.55
N SER A 45 6.04 22.56 -2.59
CA SER A 45 6.29 23.64 -3.55
C SER A 45 6.43 23.17 -4.99
N GLY A 46 6.30 21.87 -5.27
CA GLY A 46 6.33 21.32 -6.62
C GLY A 46 4.99 21.47 -7.35
N THR A 47 5.03 21.23 -8.66
CA THR A 47 3.83 21.02 -9.47
C THR A 47 3.08 19.76 -9.03
N GLU A 48 1.81 19.64 -9.41
CA GLU A 48 1.01 18.42 -9.12
C GLU A 48 1.71 17.16 -9.65
N GLU A 49 2.31 17.23 -10.83
CA GLU A 49 3.06 16.12 -11.43
C GLU A 49 4.30 15.74 -10.62
N GLU A 50 5.08 16.73 -10.17
CA GLU A 50 6.25 16.49 -9.31
C GLU A 50 5.85 15.92 -7.95
N ALA A 51 4.74 16.38 -7.38
CA ALA A 51 4.20 15.87 -6.13
C ALA A 51 3.76 14.40 -6.26
N LEU A 52 3.06 14.05 -7.35
CA LEU A 52 2.66 12.67 -7.65
C LEU A 52 3.88 11.78 -7.93
N ALA A 53 4.89 12.28 -8.65
CA ALA A 53 6.13 11.55 -8.90
C ALA A 53 6.90 11.27 -7.60
N ALA A 54 7.00 12.27 -6.71
CA ALA A 54 7.60 12.12 -5.39
C ALA A 54 6.83 11.13 -4.51
N GLU A 55 5.49 11.21 -4.52
CA GLU A 55 4.63 10.26 -3.81
C GLU A 55 4.89 8.82 -4.29
N ARG A 56 5.02 8.62 -5.60
CA ARG A 56 5.30 7.30 -6.16
C ARG A 56 6.71 6.79 -5.85
N GLU A 57 7.71 7.66 -5.76
CA GLU A 57 9.06 7.24 -5.34
C GLU A 57 9.06 6.83 -3.86
N TYR A 58 8.39 7.60 -3.00
CA TYR A 58 8.18 7.28 -1.59
C TYR A 58 7.41 5.96 -1.44
N GLY A 59 6.28 5.82 -2.13
CA GLY A 59 5.46 4.63 -2.19
C GLY A 59 6.22 3.37 -2.60
N ARG A 60 7.17 3.49 -3.55
CA ARG A 60 8.02 2.36 -3.95
C ARG A 60 8.94 1.90 -2.81
N GLU A 61 9.41 2.81 -1.97
CA GLU A 61 10.19 2.45 -0.78
C GLU A 61 9.31 1.76 0.27
N CYS A 62 8.13 2.33 0.53
CA CYS A 62 7.12 1.74 1.40
C CYS A 62 6.73 0.32 0.94
N ALA A 63 6.48 0.13 -0.35
CA ALA A 63 6.13 -1.16 -0.94
C ALA A 63 7.25 -2.20 -0.78
N ARG A 64 8.52 -1.80 -0.91
CA ARG A 64 9.66 -2.70 -0.66
C ARG A 64 9.74 -3.10 0.82
N GLU A 65 9.60 -2.13 1.72
CA GLU A 65 9.61 -2.39 3.18
C GLU A 65 8.39 -3.23 3.61
N PHE A 66 7.23 -3.01 2.99
CA PHE A 66 6.01 -3.80 3.22
C PHE A 66 6.18 -5.24 2.73
N ALA A 67 6.58 -5.45 1.48
CA ALA A 67 6.80 -6.78 0.92
C ALA A 67 7.85 -7.57 1.71
N ALA A 68 8.88 -6.91 2.25
CA ALA A 68 9.91 -7.55 3.07
C ALA A 68 9.38 -8.12 4.40
N GLN A 69 8.23 -7.64 4.91
CA GLN A 69 7.59 -8.19 6.11
C GLN A 69 6.89 -9.54 5.85
N PHE A 70 6.69 -9.90 4.58
CA PHE A 70 5.98 -11.12 4.16
C PHE A 70 6.88 -12.03 3.31
N PRO A 71 7.90 -12.65 3.92
CA PRO A 71 8.85 -13.50 3.21
C PRO A 71 8.15 -14.71 2.56
N GLY A 72 8.63 -15.11 1.39
CA GLY A 72 8.19 -16.32 0.68
C GLY A 72 7.20 -16.11 -0.46
N GLY A 73 6.64 -14.90 -0.65
CA GLY A 73 5.80 -14.52 -1.81
C GLY A 73 4.50 -15.30 -1.98
N ALA A 74 3.46 -14.70 -2.55
CA ALA A 74 2.30 -15.49 -3.00
C ALA A 74 2.69 -16.42 -4.18
N SER A 75 1.85 -17.39 -4.51
CA SER A 75 2.08 -18.28 -5.65
C SER A 75 2.15 -17.49 -6.97
N GLU A 76 2.84 -18.01 -7.99
CA GLU A 76 2.88 -17.38 -9.33
C GLU A 76 1.46 -17.12 -9.85
N GLY A 77 0.57 -18.10 -9.73
CA GLY A 77 -0.82 -17.98 -10.16
C GLY A 77 -1.61 -16.90 -9.41
N ASP A 78 -1.40 -16.74 -8.09
CA ASP A 78 -2.04 -15.65 -7.33
C ASP A 78 -1.50 -14.28 -7.76
N ARG A 79 -0.20 -14.17 -8.06
CA ARG A 79 0.43 -12.93 -8.55
C ARG A 79 -0.13 -12.55 -9.91
N GLU A 80 -0.13 -13.46 -10.88
CA GLU A 80 -0.69 -13.25 -12.21
C GLU A 80 -2.18 -12.90 -12.17
N LEU A 81 -2.95 -13.59 -11.32
CA LEU A 81 -4.36 -13.31 -11.11
C LEU A 81 -4.58 -11.86 -10.66
N VAL A 82 -3.88 -11.44 -9.60
CA VAL A 82 -3.99 -10.09 -9.02
C VAL A 82 -3.50 -9.02 -9.98
N GLU A 83 -2.38 -9.24 -10.66
CA GLU A 83 -1.84 -8.32 -11.66
C GLU A 83 -2.81 -8.15 -12.84
N SER A 84 -3.40 -9.25 -13.34
CA SER A 84 -4.35 -9.19 -14.46
C SER A 84 -5.65 -8.47 -14.12
N ILE A 85 -6.15 -8.61 -12.89
CA ILE A 85 -7.35 -7.91 -12.41
C ILE A 85 -7.02 -6.43 -12.18
N GLY A 86 -5.92 -6.16 -11.48
CA GLY A 86 -5.48 -4.81 -11.17
C GLY A 86 -5.21 -3.98 -12.42
N ALA A 87 -4.63 -4.57 -13.48
CA ALA A 87 -4.41 -3.88 -14.76
C ALA A 87 -5.72 -3.35 -15.36
N LYS A 88 -6.78 -4.18 -15.42
CA LYS A 88 -8.09 -3.75 -15.92
C LYS A 88 -8.71 -2.63 -15.07
N LEU A 89 -8.55 -2.71 -13.75
CA LEU A 89 -9.03 -1.67 -12.84
C LEU A 89 -8.26 -0.37 -13.00
N ALA A 90 -6.93 -0.44 -13.15
CA ALA A 90 -6.09 0.74 -13.37
C ALA A 90 -6.46 1.45 -14.68
N ASP A 91 -6.76 0.71 -15.74
CA ASP A 91 -7.24 1.27 -17.00
C ASP A 91 -8.61 1.98 -16.82
N ALA A 92 -9.51 1.39 -16.02
CA ALA A 92 -10.81 1.97 -15.70
C ALA A 92 -10.75 3.25 -14.83
N VAL A 93 -9.60 3.55 -14.21
CA VAL A 93 -9.39 4.83 -13.51
C VAL A 93 -9.41 6.00 -14.50
N GLY A 94 -8.87 5.82 -15.71
CA GLY A 94 -8.90 6.84 -16.76
C GLY A 94 -8.05 8.09 -16.52
N ASP A 95 -7.25 8.15 -15.44
CA ASP A 95 -6.30 9.25 -15.17
C ASP A 95 -4.86 8.80 -15.48
N GLY A 96 -4.37 9.19 -16.65
CA GLY A 96 -3.02 8.91 -17.13
C GLY A 96 -1.88 9.51 -16.32
N ARG A 97 -2.14 10.24 -15.23
CA ARG A 97 -1.12 10.68 -14.26
C ARG A 97 -1.01 9.73 -13.07
N ARG A 98 -2.07 8.97 -12.77
CA ARG A 98 -2.07 7.96 -11.72
C ARG A 98 -1.48 6.66 -12.28
N ARG A 99 -0.69 5.97 -11.46
CA ARG A 99 -0.05 4.70 -11.81
C ARG A 99 -0.33 3.74 -10.67
N PHE A 100 -0.77 2.54 -11.00
CA PHE A 100 -1.00 1.50 -10.03
C PHE A 100 -0.04 0.32 -10.23
N SER A 101 0.25 -0.39 -9.15
CA SER A 101 1.06 -1.60 -9.16
C SER A 101 0.47 -2.55 -8.14
N PHE A 102 0.23 -3.79 -8.54
CA PHE A 102 -0.52 -4.75 -7.75
C PHE A 102 0.39 -5.90 -7.32
N GLY A 103 0.15 -6.44 -6.14
CA GLY A 103 0.91 -7.58 -5.64
C GLY A 103 0.11 -8.47 -4.72
N ALA A 104 0.35 -9.77 -4.82
CA ALA A 104 -0.12 -10.74 -3.85
C ALA A 104 1.00 -11.04 -2.84
N VAL A 105 0.68 -10.99 -1.55
CA VAL A 105 1.61 -11.31 -0.46
C VAL A 105 1.08 -12.45 0.39
N ARG A 106 1.97 -13.21 1.01
CA ARG A 106 1.55 -14.06 2.13
C ARG A 106 1.22 -13.15 3.30
N GLY A 107 0.33 -13.58 4.18
CA GLY A 107 -0.01 -12.83 5.38
C GLY A 107 -0.73 -13.75 6.36
N PRO A 108 -0.69 -13.46 7.67
CA PRO A 108 -1.40 -14.26 8.66
C PRO A 108 -2.92 -14.00 8.63
N VAL A 109 -3.34 -12.89 8.02
CA VAL A 109 -4.71 -12.39 8.02
C VAL A 109 -5.20 -12.10 6.60
N ALA A 110 -6.51 -12.17 6.39
CA ALA A 110 -7.16 -11.78 5.15
C ALA A 110 -7.32 -10.26 5.11
N ASN A 111 -6.59 -9.59 4.22
CA ASN A 111 -6.63 -8.14 4.08
C ASN A 111 -6.17 -7.66 2.69
N ALA A 112 -6.42 -6.38 2.39
CA ALA A 112 -5.84 -5.64 1.28
C ALA A 112 -5.31 -4.29 1.78
N TYR A 113 -4.31 -3.74 1.10
CA TYR A 113 -3.67 -2.49 1.52
C TYR A 113 -3.34 -1.63 0.30
N ALA A 114 -3.70 -0.35 0.36
CA ALA A 114 -3.18 0.67 -0.54
C ALA A 114 -2.06 1.48 0.11
N LEU A 115 -0.89 1.50 -0.53
CA LEU A 115 0.25 2.33 -0.15
C LEU A 115 0.32 3.58 -1.04
N PRO A 116 0.98 4.67 -0.59
CA PRO A 116 1.14 5.90 -1.35
C PRO A 116 1.64 5.67 -2.77
N GLY A 117 1.19 6.48 -3.72
CA GLY A 117 1.63 6.38 -5.12
C GLY A 117 1.13 5.14 -5.88
N GLY A 118 0.07 4.49 -5.39
CA GLY A 118 -0.71 3.48 -6.12
C GLY A 118 -0.20 2.04 -6.01
N PHE A 119 0.55 1.69 -4.96
CA PHE A 119 0.95 0.30 -4.74
C PHE A 119 -0.12 -0.41 -3.91
N VAL A 120 -0.81 -1.39 -4.50
CA VAL A 120 -1.91 -2.11 -3.87
C VAL A 120 -1.51 -3.56 -3.65
N PHE A 121 -1.71 -4.05 -2.43
CA PHE A 121 -1.41 -5.43 -2.06
C PHE A 121 -2.66 -6.14 -1.56
N ILE A 122 -2.76 -7.43 -1.84
CA ILE A 122 -3.78 -8.33 -1.30
C ILE A 122 -3.11 -9.55 -0.68
N THR A 123 -3.59 -9.99 0.47
CA THR A 123 -3.03 -11.15 1.16
C THR A 123 -3.62 -12.46 0.64
N ALA A 124 -2.81 -13.52 0.65
CA ALA A 124 -3.25 -14.86 0.23
C ALA A 124 -4.51 -15.36 0.98
N PRO A 125 -4.67 -15.15 2.31
CA PRO A 125 -5.92 -15.53 2.97
C PRO A 125 -7.16 -14.79 2.46
N LEU A 126 -7.04 -13.54 1.97
CA LEU A 126 -8.17 -12.85 1.36
C LEU A 126 -8.49 -13.43 -0.03
N LEU A 127 -7.48 -13.85 -0.79
CA LEU A 127 -7.66 -14.59 -2.04
C LEU A 127 -8.32 -15.96 -1.81
N ASP A 128 -7.94 -16.65 -0.73
CA ASP A 128 -8.54 -17.90 -0.30
C ASP A 128 -10.01 -17.72 0.10
N LEU A 129 -10.32 -16.66 0.87
CA LEU A 129 -11.69 -16.31 1.24
C LEU A 129 -12.57 -16.05 0.02
N CYS A 130 -12.02 -15.36 -0.98
CA CYS A 130 -12.69 -15.11 -2.26
C CYS A 130 -12.76 -16.36 -3.15
N GLU A 131 -12.19 -17.50 -2.76
CA GLU A 131 -12.05 -18.69 -3.59
C GLU A 131 -11.45 -18.38 -4.97
N ARG A 132 -10.58 -17.36 -5.04
CA ARG A 132 -9.99 -16.82 -6.28
C ARG A 132 -11.00 -16.37 -7.33
N ARG A 133 -12.23 -16.02 -6.92
CA ARG A 133 -13.25 -15.44 -7.80
C ARG A 133 -12.85 -14.03 -8.21
N ARG A 134 -12.71 -13.83 -9.53
CA ARG A 134 -12.14 -12.61 -10.10
C ARG A 134 -12.93 -11.36 -9.75
N ASP A 135 -14.26 -11.43 -9.79
CA ASP A 135 -15.12 -10.27 -9.53
C ASP A 135 -15.05 -9.78 -8.07
N GLU A 136 -14.91 -10.71 -7.11
CA GLU A 136 -14.77 -10.35 -5.69
C GLU A 136 -13.39 -9.77 -5.38
N ILE A 137 -12.34 -10.36 -5.96
CA ILE A 137 -10.99 -9.81 -5.87
C ILE A 137 -10.95 -8.42 -6.51
N ALA A 138 -11.62 -8.25 -7.66
CA ALA A 138 -11.71 -6.96 -8.33
C ALA A 138 -12.36 -5.91 -7.43
N PHE A 139 -13.42 -6.26 -6.69
CA PHE A 139 -14.04 -5.35 -5.74
C PHE A 139 -13.06 -4.90 -4.64
N PHE A 140 -12.34 -5.83 -3.99
CA PHE A 140 -11.38 -5.44 -2.94
C PHE A 140 -10.24 -4.57 -3.47
N LEU A 141 -9.67 -4.92 -4.62
CA LEU A 141 -8.63 -4.10 -5.25
C LEU A 141 -9.17 -2.72 -5.68
N ALA A 142 -10.40 -2.66 -6.21
CA ALA A 142 -11.03 -1.41 -6.61
C ALA A 142 -11.36 -0.51 -5.41
N HIS A 143 -11.73 -1.09 -4.27
CA HIS A 143 -11.94 -0.38 -3.01
C HIS A 143 -10.65 0.29 -2.53
N GLU A 144 -9.52 -0.44 -2.54
CA GLU A 144 -8.20 0.12 -2.22
C GLU A 144 -7.78 1.23 -3.20
N ILE A 145 -8.05 1.06 -4.50
CA ILE A 145 -7.85 2.13 -5.49
C ILE A 145 -8.72 3.36 -5.15
N GLY A 146 -9.96 3.14 -4.70
CA GLY A 146 -10.86 4.18 -4.24
C GLY A 146 -10.24 5.05 -3.15
N HIS A 147 -9.67 4.44 -2.11
CA HIS A 147 -8.95 5.17 -1.06
C HIS A 147 -7.80 6.03 -1.60
N VAL A 148 -7.05 5.53 -2.59
CA VAL A 148 -5.93 6.26 -3.21
C VAL A 148 -6.42 7.43 -4.05
N ILE A 149 -7.44 7.21 -4.89
CA ILE A 149 -7.97 8.26 -5.79
C ILE A 149 -8.56 9.40 -4.97
N ARG A 150 -9.30 9.06 -3.92
CA ARG A 150 -9.95 10.02 -3.01
C ARG A 150 -8.99 10.65 -2.00
N GLY A 151 -7.79 10.10 -1.85
CA GLY A 151 -6.77 10.66 -0.96
C GLY A 151 -7.07 10.43 0.53
N HIS A 152 -7.85 9.41 0.88
CA HIS A 152 -8.29 9.15 2.26
C HIS A 152 -7.10 9.01 3.23
N ALA A 153 -6.04 8.31 2.84
CA ALA A 153 -4.83 8.17 3.65
C ALA A 153 -4.14 9.52 3.90
N ARG A 154 -4.06 10.39 2.88
CA ARG A 154 -3.52 11.75 3.01
C ARG A 154 -4.38 12.57 3.95
N ASP A 155 -5.69 12.54 3.77
CA ASP A 155 -6.60 13.36 4.57
C ASP A 155 -6.57 12.92 6.05
N GLN A 156 -6.53 11.61 6.33
CA GLN A 156 -6.38 11.06 7.68
C GLN A 156 -5.01 11.40 8.30
N LEU A 157 -3.94 11.39 7.51
CA LEU A 157 -2.60 11.82 7.93
C LEU A 157 -2.55 13.33 8.19
N THR A 158 -3.18 14.17 7.38
CA THR A 158 -3.20 15.63 7.62
C THR A 158 -4.01 15.98 8.85
N ALA A 159 -5.16 15.33 9.06
CA ALA A 159 -5.96 15.45 10.27
C ALA A 159 -5.18 14.99 11.52
N GLY A 160 -4.37 13.93 11.42
CA GLY A 160 -3.49 13.46 12.50
C GLY A 160 -2.21 14.28 12.68
N ALA A 161 -1.64 14.85 11.62
CA ALA A 161 -0.39 15.60 11.63
C ALA A 161 -0.54 17.01 12.17
N LEU A 162 -1.74 17.60 12.13
CA LEU A 162 -2.09 18.82 12.87
C LEU A 162 -1.85 18.66 14.39
N ILE A 163 -1.84 17.41 14.89
CA ILE A 163 -1.63 17.08 16.30
C ILE A 163 -0.15 16.68 16.59
N ASN A 164 0.63 16.24 15.58
CA ASN A 164 1.95 15.61 15.79
C ASN A 164 3.10 16.23 14.97
N ALA A 165 3.09 17.54 14.75
CA ALA A 165 4.16 18.26 14.03
C ALA A 165 5.57 18.09 14.66
N VAL A 166 5.66 17.69 15.92
CA VAL A 166 6.93 17.54 16.67
C VAL A 166 7.53 16.13 16.56
N ALA A 167 6.73 15.07 16.31
CA ALA A 167 7.22 13.69 16.27
C ALA A 167 7.90 13.28 14.94
N ARG A 168 7.69 14.08 13.87
CA ARG A 168 8.11 13.79 12.49
C ARG A 168 9.63 13.80 12.23
N ARG A 169 10.45 14.10 13.23
CA ARG A 169 11.90 14.31 13.01
C ARG A 169 12.78 13.09 13.30
N LEU A 170 12.28 12.00 13.89
CA LEU A 170 13.14 10.89 14.33
C LEU A 170 12.58 9.46 14.19
N SER A 171 11.36 9.23 13.72
CA SER A 171 10.81 7.88 13.51
C SER A 171 10.86 7.45 12.05
N GLY A 172 11.38 6.25 11.79
CA GLY A 172 11.51 5.68 10.45
C GLY A 172 10.16 5.65 9.73
N VAL A 173 10.17 6.04 8.45
CA VAL A 173 9.04 6.07 7.51
C VAL A 173 8.10 4.86 7.64
N GLY A 174 8.63 3.65 7.86
CA GLY A 174 7.84 2.43 8.01
C GLY A 174 6.94 2.38 9.26
N LEU A 175 7.29 3.06 10.37
CA LEU A 175 6.47 3.04 11.60
C LEU A 175 5.20 3.88 11.42
N LEU A 176 5.32 5.08 10.85
CA LEU A 176 4.19 5.98 10.59
C LEU A 176 3.22 5.37 9.57
N LEU A 177 3.76 4.71 8.54
CA LEU A 177 2.93 3.99 7.58
C LEU A 177 2.17 2.84 8.25
N ARG A 178 2.82 2.07 9.14
CA ARG A 178 2.15 1.00 9.90
C ARG A 178 1.02 1.53 10.76
N GLU A 179 1.23 2.61 11.50
CA GLU A 179 0.18 3.22 12.33
C GLU A 179 -0.99 3.75 11.48
N ALA A 180 -0.70 4.33 10.32
CA ALA A 180 -1.73 4.79 9.40
C ALA A 180 -2.54 3.64 8.81
N LEU A 181 -1.88 2.58 8.35
CA LEU A 181 -2.54 1.39 7.80
C LEU A 181 -3.33 0.60 8.85
N ALA A 182 -2.89 0.61 10.12
CA ALA A 182 -3.60 -0.03 11.21
C ALA A 182 -4.83 0.78 11.71
N LYS A 183 -4.94 2.05 11.31
CA LYS A 183 -6.03 2.93 11.73
C LYS A 183 -7.14 2.89 10.70
N GLY A 184 -8.28 2.31 11.07
CA GLY A 184 -9.42 2.25 10.16
C GLY A 184 -9.96 3.61 9.70
N TYR A 185 -10.61 3.60 8.55
CA TYR A 185 -11.26 4.79 7.99
C TYR A 185 -12.63 5.02 8.63
N SER A 186 -13.10 6.27 8.55
CA SER A 186 -14.46 6.60 9.00
C SER A 186 -15.51 6.01 8.06
N ARG A 187 -16.71 5.76 8.57
CA ARG A 187 -17.83 5.17 7.80
C ARG A 187 -18.09 5.89 6.47
N SER A 188 -18.04 7.23 6.44
CA SER A 188 -18.25 8.00 5.22
C SER A 188 -17.18 7.76 4.15
N LEU A 189 -15.92 7.56 4.57
CA LEU A 189 -14.81 7.29 3.65
C LEU A 189 -14.89 5.87 3.09
N GLU A 190 -15.28 4.89 3.90
CA GLU A 190 -15.54 3.52 3.44
C GLU A 190 -16.67 3.48 2.39
N LEU A 191 -17.77 4.19 2.65
CA LEU A 191 -18.89 4.30 1.70
C LEU A 191 -18.49 5.02 0.39
N GLU A 192 -17.62 6.03 0.48
CA GLU A 192 -17.09 6.69 -0.71
C GLU A 192 -16.18 5.76 -1.51
N ALA A 193 -15.31 5.00 -0.83
CA ALA A 193 -14.44 4.02 -1.46
C ALA A 193 -15.26 2.89 -2.12
N ASP A 194 -16.34 2.42 -1.48
CA ASP A 194 -17.24 1.41 -2.05
C ASP A 194 -17.94 1.90 -3.32
N ARG A 195 -18.44 3.14 -3.34
CA ARG A 195 -19.06 3.74 -4.55
C ARG A 195 -18.05 3.85 -5.69
N GLU A 196 -16.82 4.27 -5.38
CA GLU A 196 -15.75 4.35 -6.36
C GLU A 196 -15.36 2.95 -6.86
N ALA A 197 -15.30 1.95 -5.96
CA ALA A 197 -15.03 0.57 -6.30
C ALA A 197 -16.07 0.02 -7.30
N VAL A 198 -17.35 0.22 -7.02
CA VAL A 198 -18.47 -0.18 -7.91
C VAL A 198 -18.34 0.46 -9.29
N ARG A 199 -17.98 1.75 -9.37
CA ARG A 199 -17.73 2.44 -10.64
C ARG A 199 -16.58 1.80 -11.42
N LEU A 200 -15.46 1.52 -10.73
CA LEU A 200 -14.25 0.95 -11.33
C LEU A 200 -14.45 -0.49 -11.78
N VAL A 201 -15.08 -1.36 -10.97
CA VAL A 201 -15.36 -2.75 -11.36
C VAL A 201 -16.26 -2.79 -12.59
N ARG A 202 -17.30 -1.93 -12.64
CA ARG A 202 -18.19 -1.79 -13.81
C ARG A 202 -17.41 -1.34 -15.05
N GLY A 203 -16.58 -0.31 -14.91
CA GLY A 203 -15.75 0.21 -16.01
C GLY A 203 -14.70 -0.78 -16.51
N ALA A 204 -14.22 -1.67 -15.64
CA ALA A 204 -13.26 -2.73 -15.97
C ALA A 204 -13.92 -4.02 -16.51
N GLY A 205 -15.26 -4.07 -16.56
CA GLY A 205 -16.02 -5.21 -17.08
C GLY A 205 -16.18 -6.37 -16.11
N PHE A 206 -16.03 -6.14 -14.80
CA PHE A 206 -16.35 -7.10 -13.74
C PHE A 206 -17.79 -6.90 -13.25
N ASP A 207 -18.35 -7.93 -12.59
CA ASP A 207 -19.71 -7.86 -12.04
C ASP A 207 -19.79 -6.96 -10.80
N PRO A 208 -20.51 -5.82 -10.84
CA PRO A 208 -20.70 -4.98 -9.66
C PRO A 208 -21.46 -5.69 -8.53
N GLY A 209 -22.32 -6.66 -8.86
CA GLY A 209 -23.05 -7.47 -7.89
C GLY A 209 -22.13 -8.28 -6.96
N ALA A 210 -20.92 -8.59 -7.41
CA ALA A 210 -19.91 -9.28 -6.63
C ALA A 210 -19.44 -8.48 -5.39
N ALA A 211 -19.67 -7.17 -5.35
CA ALA A 211 -19.39 -6.36 -4.16
C ALA A 211 -20.17 -6.87 -2.94
N ARG A 212 -21.46 -7.22 -3.12
CA ARG A 212 -22.30 -7.74 -2.04
C ARG A 212 -21.87 -9.14 -1.60
N SER A 213 -21.48 -9.99 -2.55
CA SER A 213 -21.00 -11.33 -2.21
C SER A 213 -19.62 -11.28 -1.54
N ALA A 214 -18.73 -10.40 -1.97
CA ALA A 214 -17.40 -10.20 -1.37
C ALA A 214 -17.50 -9.74 0.09
N LEU A 215 -18.29 -8.70 0.35
CA LEU A 215 -18.56 -8.24 1.72
C LEU A 215 -19.35 -9.28 2.54
N GLY A 216 -20.27 -10.00 1.90
CA GLY A 216 -21.01 -11.09 2.54
C GLY A 216 -20.12 -12.25 2.97
N ARG A 217 -19.10 -12.60 2.19
CA ARG A 217 -18.09 -13.61 2.56
C ARG A 217 -17.27 -13.17 3.77
N LEU A 218 -16.89 -11.90 3.83
CA LEU A 218 -16.23 -11.34 5.02
C LEU A 218 -17.15 -11.40 6.25
N ALA A 219 -18.43 -11.02 6.10
CA ALA A 219 -19.40 -11.04 7.20
C ALA A 219 -19.76 -12.46 7.68
N GLY A 220 -19.72 -13.44 6.77
CA GLY A 220 -20.06 -14.84 7.05
C GLY A 220 -18.98 -15.60 7.84
N VAL A 221 -17.80 -15.02 8.02
CA VAL A 221 -16.76 -15.57 8.89
C VAL A 221 -16.89 -14.93 10.27
N ALA A 222 -16.94 -15.76 11.31
CA ALA A 222 -17.21 -15.30 12.67
C ALA A 222 -16.17 -14.23 13.14
N PRO A 223 -16.61 -13.15 13.82
CA PRO A 223 -15.73 -12.05 14.25
C PRO A 223 -14.60 -12.45 15.21
N ASP A 224 -14.72 -13.62 15.83
CA ASP A 224 -13.73 -14.23 16.72
C ASP A 224 -12.63 -15.01 15.97
N ASN A 225 -12.73 -15.14 14.65
CA ASN A 225 -11.64 -15.61 13.82
C ASN A 225 -10.55 -14.53 13.75
N SER A 226 -9.43 -14.77 14.43
CA SER A 226 -8.26 -13.88 14.48
C SER A 226 -7.71 -13.49 13.11
N GLY A 227 -8.02 -14.27 12.06
CA GLY A 227 -7.64 -14.00 10.67
C GLY A 227 -8.33 -12.80 10.00
N LEU A 228 -9.43 -12.28 10.55
CA LEU A 228 -10.22 -11.16 9.97
C LEU A 228 -10.38 -9.94 10.88
N ALA A 229 -9.97 -10.05 12.15
CA ALA A 229 -10.01 -8.95 13.08
C ALA A 229 -9.26 -7.71 12.56
N GLU A 230 -8.16 -7.91 11.82
CA GLU A 230 -7.41 -6.81 11.20
C GLU A 230 -8.24 -6.11 10.11
N TYR A 231 -8.91 -6.86 9.22
CA TYR A 231 -9.78 -6.28 8.19
C TYR A 231 -10.92 -5.45 8.81
N PHE A 232 -11.59 -5.96 9.85
CA PHE A 232 -12.66 -5.22 10.52
C PHE A 232 -12.16 -3.98 11.28
N SER A 233 -10.91 -4.01 11.74
CA SER A 233 -10.28 -2.87 12.39
C SER A 233 -9.94 -1.77 11.39
N THR A 234 -9.56 -2.13 10.16
CA THR A 234 -9.21 -1.18 9.10
C THR A 234 -10.42 -0.71 8.29
N HIS A 235 -11.48 -1.53 8.16
CA HIS A 235 -12.67 -1.27 7.34
C HIS A 235 -14.00 -1.51 8.09
N PRO A 236 -14.36 -0.67 9.07
CA PRO A 236 -15.56 -0.89 9.89
C PRO A 236 -16.90 -0.66 9.16
N ALA A 237 -17.95 -1.28 9.73
CA ALA A 237 -19.38 -1.23 9.38
C ALA A 237 -19.83 -1.99 8.10
N LEU A 238 -19.46 -3.26 7.97
CA LEU A 238 -19.87 -4.12 6.85
C LEU A 238 -21.37 -4.12 6.53
N ASP A 239 -22.24 -4.27 7.54
CA ASP A 239 -23.70 -4.33 7.31
C ASP A 239 -24.26 -3.07 6.64
N GLU A 240 -23.72 -1.91 7.01
CA GLU A 240 -24.11 -0.63 6.44
C GLU A 240 -23.61 -0.50 5.00
N ARG A 241 -22.34 -0.86 4.77
CA ARG A 241 -21.71 -0.90 3.45
C ARG A 241 -22.50 -1.78 2.48
N ILE A 242 -22.83 -3.01 2.88
CA ILE A 242 -23.63 -3.95 2.08
C ILE A 242 -25.00 -3.34 1.68
N ARG A 243 -25.67 -2.66 2.62
CA ARG A 243 -26.96 -2.00 2.34
C ARG A 243 -26.83 -0.79 1.42
N ALA A 244 -25.72 -0.06 1.50
CA ALA A 244 -25.47 1.16 0.74
C ALA A 244 -24.92 0.91 -0.68
N LEU A 245 -24.52 -0.32 -1.01
CA LEU A 245 -24.05 -0.69 -2.34
C LEU A 245 -25.18 -0.62 -3.38
N GLU A 246 -25.11 0.37 -4.27
CA GLU A 246 -25.93 0.50 -5.47
C GLU A 246 -25.23 -0.18 -6.66
N VAL A 247 -25.53 -1.46 -6.89
CA VAL A 247 -24.85 -2.33 -7.87
C VAL A 247 -25.65 -2.53 -9.14
#